data_AF-A0A0H4VNR2-F1
#
_entry.id   AF-A0A0H4VNR2-F1
#
_cell.length_a   1.000
_cell.length_b   1.000
_cell.length_c   1.000
_cell.angle_alpha   90.00
_cell.angle_beta   90.00
_cell.angle_gamma   90.00
#
_symmetry.space_group_name_H-M   'P 1'
#
loop_
_entity.id
_entity.type
_entity.pdbx_description
1 polymer ?
#
loop_
_entity_poly.entity_id
_entity_poly.type
_entity_poly.pdbx_seq_one_letter_code
_entity_poly.pdbx_strand_id
1 'polypeptide(L)'
;MFSSALLGCSDIRDCNCLDYNEVLIQELKSSANIIKLTKVEQGAFGSTINLKVCNTSNMLIEEIGLRGDDYLPTIDSITGKKIFIHYSFPSNNNSDPIDRDLKFESVALGEALLDSSSLRFSYMFKNKK
;
A
#
# COMPACT_ATOMS: atom_id res chain seq x y z
N MET A 1 5.29 -22.97 18.63
CA MET A 1 4.78 -23.55 17.37
C MET A 1 3.72 -22.59 16.83
N PHE A 2 3.76 -22.38 15.52
CA PHE A 2 3.20 -21.27 14.76
C PHE A 2 1.68 -21.10 14.92
N SER A 3 1.24 -19.85 15.02
CA SER A 3 -0.11 -19.44 14.62
C SER A 3 0.03 -18.21 13.74
N SER A 4 0.47 -18.43 12.50
CA SER A 4 0.32 -17.44 11.45
C SER A 4 -1.12 -17.50 10.97
N ALA A 5 -1.88 -16.42 11.18
CA ALA A 5 -3.14 -16.21 10.50
C ALA A 5 -2.86 -16.10 9.00
N LEU A 6 -2.84 -17.25 8.33
CA LEU A 6 -2.91 -17.32 6.88
C LEU A 6 -4.33 -16.88 6.52
N LEU A 7 -4.45 -15.69 5.93
CA LEU A 7 -5.49 -15.41 4.95
C LEU A 7 -5.45 -16.58 3.95
N GLY A 8 -6.38 -17.52 4.14
CA GLY A 8 -6.50 -18.69 3.30
C GLY A 8 -6.97 -18.25 1.93
N CYS A 9 -6.05 -18.15 0.97
CA CYS A 9 -6.42 -18.04 -0.44
C CYS A 9 -7.11 -19.35 -0.83
N SER A 10 -8.43 -19.29 -1.05
CA SER A 10 -9.23 -20.47 -1.33
C SER A 10 -9.06 -20.98 -2.77
N ASP A 11 -8.62 -20.10 -3.68
CA ASP A 11 -8.44 -20.42 -5.09
C ASP A 11 -7.18 -19.71 -5.66
N ILE A 12 -6.51 -20.31 -6.67
CA ILE A 12 -5.29 -19.75 -7.30
C ILE A 12 -5.54 -18.37 -7.93
N ARG A 13 -6.80 -18.08 -8.28
CA ARG A 13 -7.24 -16.79 -8.83
C ARG A 13 -7.28 -15.68 -7.77
N ASP A 14 -7.48 -16.03 -6.51
CA ASP A 14 -7.47 -15.10 -5.36
C ASP A 14 -6.05 -14.73 -4.92
N CYS A 15 -5.02 -15.39 -5.47
CA CYS A 15 -3.62 -15.08 -5.21
C CYS A 15 -3.04 -14.04 -6.17
N ASN A 16 -3.81 -13.57 -7.14
CA ASN A 16 -3.31 -12.62 -8.12
C ASN A 16 -3.04 -11.27 -7.48
N CYS A 17 -1.85 -10.73 -7.77
CA CYS A 17 -1.41 -9.40 -7.32
C CYS A 17 -2.24 -8.22 -7.88
N LEU A 18 -3.17 -8.49 -8.79
CA LEU A 18 -4.09 -7.51 -9.35
C LEU A 18 -5.43 -8.22 -9.57
N ASP A 19 -6.46 -7.76 -8.89
CA ASP A 19 -7.82 -8.27 -9.05
C ASP A 19 -8.53 -7.51 -10.18
N TYR A 20 -9.56 -8.12 -10.78
CA TYR A 20 -10.28 -7.63 -11.95
C TYR A 20 -10.94 -6.26 -11.73
N ASN A 21 -11.31 -5.97 -10.48
CA ASN A 21 -11.97 -4.72 -10.09
C ASN A 21 -10.99 -3.61 -9.69
N GLU A 22 -9.68 -3.85 -9.81
CA GLU A 22 -8.66 -2.91 -9.40
C GLU A 22 -8.02 -2.20 -10.58
N VAL A 23 -7.83 -0.90 -10.44
CA VAL A 23 -7.08 -0.09 -11.41
C VAL A 23 -5.64 0.04 -10.91
N LEU A 24 -4.68 -0.43 -11.72
CA LEU A 24 -3.27 -0.24 -11.43
C LEU A 24 -2.88 1.23 -11.58
N ILE A 25 -2.40 1.86 -10.50
CA ILE A 25 -1.88 3.23 -10.51
C ILE A 25 -0.37 3.22 -10.80
N GLN A 26 0.36 2.35 -10.11
CA GLN A 26 1.81 2.29 -10.21
C GLN A 26 2.29 0.85 -9.99
N GLU A 27 3.33 0.47 -10.72
CA GLU A 27 4.06 -0.77 -10.51
C GLU A 27 5.55 -0.47 -10.39
N LEU A 28 6.21 -1.08 -9.39
CA LEU A 28 7.64 -1.01 -9.23
C LEU A 28 8.20 -2.41 -9.00
N LYS A 29 9.23 -2.77 -9.76
CA LYS A 29 9.87 -4.09 -9.68
C LYS A 29 11.20 -3.98 -8.95
N SER A 30 11.41 -4.89 -8.01
CA SER A 30 12.71 -5.18 -7.42
C SER A 30 13.19 -6.56 -7.91
N SER A 31 14.40 -6.95 -7.53
CA SER A 31 14.93 -8.27 -7.87
C SER A 31 14.14 -9.45 -7.26
N ALA A 32 13.39 -9.21 -6.18
CA ALA A 32 12.68 -10.26 -5.44
C ALA A 32 11.15 -10.09 -5.44
N ASN A 33 10.65 -8.86 -5.58
CA ASN A 33 9.24 -8.55 -5.42
C ASN A 33 8.76 -7.55 -6.46
N ILE A 34 7.47 -7.65 -6.79
CA ILE A 34 6.70 -6.68 -7.56
C ILE A 34 5.81 -5.95 -6.56
N ILE A 35 5.88 -4.62 -6.53
CA ILE A 35 5.06 -3.79 -5.66
C ILE A 35 4.08 -3.06 -6.57
N LYS A 36 2.80 -3.11 -6.24
CA LYS A 36 1.73 -2.45 -6.98
C LYS A 36 0.96 -1.51 -6.07
N LEU A 37 0.66 -0.34 -6.59
CA LEU A 37 -0.32 0.56 -6.03
C LEU A 37 -1.58 0.44 -6.89
N THR A 38 -2.69 0.05 -6.29
CA THR A 38 -3.96 -0.15 -6.98
C THR A 38 -5.04 0.72 -6.36
N LYS A 39 -6.05 1.07 -7.16
CA LYS A 39 -7.26 1.79 -6.73
C LYS A 39 -8.46 0.87 -6.91
N VAL A 40 -9.31 0.85 -5.91
CA VAL A 40 -10.61 0.15 -5.95
C VAL A 40 -11.71 1.17 -5.76
N GLU A 41 -12.61 1.28 -6.73
CA GLU A 41 -13.79 2.13 -6.66
C GLU A 41 -14.87 1.41 -5.82
N GLN A 42 -15.30 2.03 -4.71
CA GLN A 42 -16.33 1.51 -3.80
C GLN A 42 -17.68 2.20 -4.03
N GLY A 43 -17.86 2.83 -5.20
CA GLY A 43 -19.08 3.54 -5.57
C GLY A 43 -19.35 4.75 -4.66
N ALA A 44 -20.51 4.75 -3.99
CA ALA A 44 -20.92 5.85 -3.12
C ALA A 44 -20.03 6.02 -1.87
N PHE A 45 -19.21 5.02 -1.55
CA PHE A 45 -18.29 5.05 -0.41
C PHE A 45 -16.89 5.58 -0.76
N GLY A 46 -16.70 6.09 -1.99
CA GLY A 46 -15.43 6.65 -2.44
C GLY A 46 -14.51 5.59 -3.03
N SER A 47 -13.20 5.74 -2.81
CA SER A 47 -12.20 4.82 -3.35
C SER A 47 -11.17 4.43 -2.30
N THR A 48 -10.62 3.24 -2.43
CA THR A 48 -9.52 2.80 -1.56
C THR A 48 -8.28 2.57 -2.38
N ILE A 49 -7.13 2.94 -1.82
CA ILE A 49 -5.84 2.65 -2.42
C ILE A 49 -5.23 1.47 -1.68
N ASN A 50 -4.82 0.44 -2.43
CA ASN A 50 -4.15 -0.71 -1.87
C ASN A 50 -2.70 -0.73 -2.34
N LEU A 51 -1.78 -0.97 -1.41
CA LEU A 51 -0.39 -1.23 -1.72
C LEU A 51 -0.14 -2.73 -1.55
N LYS A 52 0.15 -3.40 -2.66
CA LYS A 52 0.33 -4.84 -2.74
C LYS A 52 1.79 -5.18 -2.98
N VAL A 53 2.31 -6.11 -2.21
CA VAL A 53 3.63 -6.70 -2.41
C VAL A 53 3.46 -8.12 -2.87
N CYS A 54 4.13 -8.47 -3.95
CA CYS A 54 3.96 -9.73 -4.65
C CYS A 54 5.31 -10.32 -5.00
N ASN A 55 5.38 -11.64 -5.15
CA ASN A 55 6.61 -12.26 -5.62
C ASN A 55 6.79 -12.04 -7.14
N THR A 56 7.92 -12.50 -7.67
CA THR A 56 8.23 -12.45 -9.11
C THR A 56 7.27 -13.27 -9.97
N SER A 57 6.53 -14.22 -9.38
CA SER A 57 5.45 -14.98 -10.03
C SER A 57 4.08 -14.29 -9.94
N ASN A 58 4.04 -13.01 -9.52
CA ASN A 58 2.83 -12.21 -9.40
C ASN A 58 1.79 -12.75 -8.39
N MET A 59 2.24 -13.54 -7.40
CA MET A 59 1.41 -13.98 -6.28
C MET A 59 1.49 -12.98 -5.13
N LEU A 60 0.35 -12.63 -4.55
CA LEU A 60 0.22 -11.72 -3.43
C LEU A 60 0.96 -12.26 -2.19
N ILE A 61 1.79 -11.41 -1.58
CA ILE A 61 2.52 -11.70 -0.35
C ILE A 61 1.93 -10.91 0.83
N GLU A 62 1.63 -9.63 0.60
CA GLU A 62 1.17 -8.68 1.60
C GLU A 62 0.36 -7.57 0.94
N GLU A 63 -0.67 -7.09 1.61
CA GLU A 63 -1.52 -5.99 1.15
C GLU A 63 -1.78 -5.06 2.33
N ILE A 64 -1.65 -3.75 2.10
CA ILE A 64 -2.08 -2.73 3.06
C ILE A 64 -3.01 -1.74 2.37
N GLY A 65 -4.10 -1.38 3.07
CA GLY A 65 -4.97 -0.28 2.67
C GLY A 65 -4.33 1.06 3.04
N LEU A 66 -4.47 2.03 2.15
CA LEU A 66 -3.93 3.38 2.27
C LEU A 66 -5.04 4.40 1.98
N ARG A 67 -4.99 5.52 2.68
CA ARG A 67 -5.81 6.68 2.35
C ARG A 67 -5.45 7.18 0.94
N GLY A 68 -6.44 7.49 0.11
CA GLY A 68 -6.17 8.11 -1.18
C GLY A 68 -7.33 8.81 -1.86
N ASP A 69 -8.42 9.10 -1.14
CA ASP A 69 -9.55 9.87 -1.68
C ASP A 69 -9.15 11.30 -2.08
N ASP A 70 -8.31 11.96 -1.27
CA ASP A 70 -7.92 13.35 -1.48
C ASP A 70 -6.56 13.48 -2.20
N TYR A 71 -5.61 12.61 -1.87
CA TYR A 71 -4.24 12.65 -2.37
C TYR A 71 -3.71 11.24 -2.57
N LEU A 72 -3.35 10.92 -3.81
CA LEU A 72 -2.82 9.60 -4.16
C LEU A 72 -1.37 9.46 -3.66
N PRO A 73 -1.03 8.34 -2.99
CA PRO A 73 0.36 8.03 -2.69
C PRO A 73 1.13 7.70 -3.96
N THR A 74 2.45 7.83 -3.88
CA THR A 74 3.38 7.37 -4.93
C THR A 74 4.52 6.58 -4.28
N ILE A 75 4.85 5.45 -4.87
CA ILE A 75 6.00 4.62 -4.49
C ILE A 75 7.26 5.28 -5.05
N ASP A 76 8.17 5.68 -4.17
CA ASP A 76 9.46 6.27 -4.55
C ASP A 76 10.48 5.19 -4.91
N SER A 77 10.65 4.23 -4.01
CA SER A 77 11.69 3.21 -4.11
C SER A 77 11.45 2.04 -3.17
N ILE A 78 12.18 0.95 -3.43
CA ILE A 78 12.21 -0.25 -2.60
C ILE A 78 13.67 -0.53 -2.26
N THR A 79 13.97 -0.71 -0.98
CA THR A 79 15.30 -1.09 -0.50
C THR A 79 15.18 -2.26 0.46
N GLY A 80 15.47 -3.47 -0.02
CA GLY A 80 15.25 -4.70 0.74
C GLY A 80 13.77 -4.89 1.09
N LYS A 81 13.44 -4.89 2.37
CA LYS A 81 12.05 -4.96 2.88
C LYS A 81 11.42 -3.59 3.18
N LYS A 82 12.13 -2.49 2.92
CA LYS A 82 11.62 -1.13 3.13
C LYS A 82 11.01 -0.60 1.84
N ILE A 83 9.78 -0.11 1.92
CA ILE A 83 9.05 0.51 0.83
C ILE A 83 8.85 1.97 1.18
N PHE A 84 9.38 2.86 0.33
CA PHE A 84 9.30 4.30 0.52
C PHE A 84 8.17 4.86 -0.31
N ILE A 85 7.25 5.56 0.36
CA ILE A 85 6.03 6.08 -0.23
C ILE A 85 5.93 7.55 0.15
N HIS A 86 5.53 8.38 -0.81
CA HIS A 86 5.21 9.76 -0.50
C HIS A 86 3.76 10.12 -0.83
N TYR A 87 3.28 11.14 -0.12
CA TYR A 87 2.07 11.90 -0.40
C TYR A 87 2.46 13.35 -0.65
N SER A 88 1.53 14.11 -1.22
CA SER A 88 1.62 15.57 -1.38
C SER A 88 0.44 16.26 -0.72
N PHE A 89 0.24 16.00 0.57
CA PHE A 89 -0.74 16.68 1.39
C PHE A 89 -0.38 18.18 1.53
N PRO A 90 -1.36 19.08 1.41
CA PRO A 90 -1.13 20.50 1.68
C PRO A 90 -0.75 20.68 3.15
N SER A 91 0.10 21.69 3.40
CA SER A 91 0.32 22.14 4.77
C SER A 91 -0.86 23.02 5.23
N ASN A 92 -1.11 23.03 6.54
CA ASN A 92 -2.13 23.83 7.22
C ASN A 92 -2.20 25.24 6.59
N ASN A 93 -3.41 25.69 6.22
CA ASN A 93 -3.72 26.94 5.50
C ASN A 93 -3.60 26.93 3.96
N ASN A 94 -3.86 25.79 3.29
CA ASN A 94 -3.82 25.68 1.82
C ASN A 94 -2.47 26.10 1.19
N SER A 95 -1.39 25.99 1.97
CA SER A 95 -0.03 26.21 1.51
C SER A 95 0.56 24.95 0.88
N ASP A 96 1.58 25.12 0.03
CA ASP A 96 2.37 24.04 -0.58
C ASP A 96 2.67 22.90 0.41
N PRO A 97 2.77 21.65 -0.07
CA PRO A 97 3.19 20.53 0.78
C PRO A 97 4.53 20.85 1.45
N ILE A 98 4.66 20.47 2.71
CA ILE A 98 5.92 20.57 3.46
C ILE A 98 6.51 19.18 3.60
N ASP A 99 7.81 19.08 3.35
CA ASP A 99 8.59 17.86 3.55
C ASP A 99 8.56 17.45 5.03
N ARG A 100 7.96 16.29 5.31
CA ARG A 100 7.92 15.72 6.66
C ARG A 100 7.71 14.21 6.61
N ASP A 101 8.15 13.52 7.65
CA ASP A 101 7.78 12.12 7.84
C ASP A 101 6.31 12.02 8.28
N LEU A 102 5.61 11.03 7.73
CA LEU A 102 4.22 10.72 8.08
C LEU A 102 4.22 9.47 8.94
N LYS A 103 3.39 9.50 10.00
CA LYS A 103 3.19 8.32 10.86
C LYS A 103 2.37 7.28 10.11
N PHE A 104 2.69 6.01 10.31
CA PHE A 104 1.97 4.89 9.69
C PHE A 104 0.46 5.00 9.95
N GLU A 105 0.09 5.30 11.19
CA GLU A 105 -1.29 5.39 11.64
C GLU A 105 -2.08 6.55 11.02
N SER A 106 -1.39 7.51 10.40
CA SER A 106 -2.03 8.65 9.74
C SER A 106 -2.48 8.38 8.31
N VAL A 107 -1.99 7.29 7.71
CA VAL A 107 -2.20 6.96 6.29
C VAL A 107 -2.64 5.53 6.03
N ALA A 108 -2.32 4.59 6.93
CA ALA A 108 -2.73 3.19 6.81
C ALA A 108 -4.19 2.99 7.24
N LEU A 109 -4.85 2.02 6.61
CA LEU A 109 -6.24 1.66 6.82
C LEU A 109 -6.40 0.15 7.08
N GLY A 110 -7.55 -0.24 7.62
CA GLY A 110 -7.94 -1.65 7.78
C GLY A 110 -7.04 -2.42 8.75
N GLU A 111 -6.85 -3.71 8.46
CA GLU A 111 -6.11 -4.64 9.33
C GLU A 111 -4.65 -4.22 9.57
N ALA A 112 -4.02 -3.60 8.58
CA ALA A 112 -2.63 -3.14 8.68
C ALA A 112 -2.46 -2.10 9.80
N LEU A 113 -3.50 -1.30 10.08
CA LEU A 113 -3.53 -0.34 11.18
C LEU A 113 -3.71 -1.01 12.55
N LEU A 114 -4.46 -2.12 12.60
CA LEU A 114 -4.80 -2.82 13.85
C LEU A 114 -3.65 -3.71 14.33
N ASP A 115 -2.94 -4.37 13.40
CA ASP A 115 -1.79 -5.23 13.73
C ASP A 115 -0.62 -4.99 12.78
N SER A 116 0.02 -3.84 12.92
CA SER A 116 1.22 -3.48 12.15
C SER A 116 2.43 -4.38 12.44
N SER A 117 2.40 -5.15 13.53
CA SER A 117 3.48 -6.06 13.91
C SER A 117 3.53 -7.33 13.04
N SER A 118 2.40 -7.68 12.43
CA SER A 118 2.27 -8.81 11.50
C SER A 118 2.88 -8.55 10.11
N LEU A 119 3.17 -7.28 9.79
CA LEU A 119 3.66 -6.86 8.47
C LEU A 119 5.09 -7.35 8.23
N ARG A 120 5.29 -7.97 7.06
CA ARG A 120 6.56 -8.51 6.59
C ARG A 120 7.45 -7.41 5.99
N PHE A 121 6.85 -6.34 5.50
CA PHE A 121 7.53 -5.17 4.94
C PHE A 121 7.39 -3.96 5.88
N SER A 122 8.35 -3.04 5.77
CA SER A 122 8.33 -1.78 6.52
C SER A 122 8.01 -0.63 5.58
N TYR A 123 6.99 0.16 5.93
CA TYR A 123 6.45 1.21 5.09
C TYR A 123 6.87 2.58 5.63
N MET A 124 7.67 3.31 4.85
CA MET A 124 8.22 4.61 5.22
C MET A 124 7.44 5.68 4.45
N PHE A 125 6.63 6.46 5.16
CA PHE A 125 5.78 7.48 4.55
C PHE A 125 6.36 8.86 4.72
N LYS A 126 6.36 9.64 3.63
CA LYS A 126 6.73 11.06 3.65
C LYS A 126 5.66 11.91 3.01
N ASN A 127 5.51 13.12 3.49
CA ASN A 127 4.91 14.18 2.72
C ASN A 127 6.03 14.87 1.95
N LYS A 128 5.83 15.15 0.67
CA LYS A 128 6.79 15.86 -0.18
C LYS A 128 6.10 16.95 -1.00
N LYS A 129 6.84 18.03 -1.24
CA LYS A 129 6.47 19.08 -2.20
C LYS A 129 6.58 18.61 -3.65
#